data_AF-A0A943JWH4-F1
#
_entry.id   AF-A0A943JWH4-F1
#
_cell.length_a   1.000
_cell.length_b   1.000
_cell.length_c   1.000
_cell.angle_alpha   90.00
_cell.angle_beta   90.00
_cell.angle_gamma   90.00
#
_symmetry.space_group_name_H-M   'P 1'
#
loop_
_entity.id
_entity.type
_entity.pdbx_description
1 polymer ?
#
loop_
_entity_poly.entity_id
_entity_poly.type
_entity_poly.pdbx_seq_one_letter_code
_entity_poly.pdbx_strand_id
1 'polypeptide(L)'
;MYFIELLVKYLKKDRLMEILDQHDEKNALNPLEQIPEEENYEACEHIFMPVDSTGETLACSKCGLVVQKKDLRYKNFFMNKSL
;
A
#
# COMPACT_ATOMS: atom_id res chain seq x y z
N MET A 1 -7.84 29.01 -39.74
CA MET A 1 -7.54 29.16 -38.30
C MET A 1 -7.81 27.85 -37.53
N TYR A 2 -7.27 26.72 -38.02
CA TYR A 2 -7.33 25.38 -37.39
C TYR A 2 -6.15 24.50 -37.84
N PHE A 3 -5.62 24.78 -39.04
CA PHE A 3 -4.43 24.11 -39.58
C PHE A 3 -3.16 24.33 -38.75
N ILE A 4 -2.98 25.52 -38.15
CA ILE A 4 -1.84 25.81 -37.29
C ILE A 4 -1.89 24.97 -36.01
N GLU A 5 -3.06 24.80 -35.40
CA GLU A 5 -3.22 23.97 -34.21
C GLU A 5 -3.01 22.48 -34.48
N LEU A 6 -3.45 21.99 -35.64
CA LEU A 6 -3.20 20.61 -36.09
C LEU A 6 -1.71 20.34 -36.29
N LEU A 7 -0.98 21.26 -36.93
CA LEU A 7 0.46 21.15 -37.10
C LEU A 7 1.21 21.19 -35.76
N VAL A 8 0.84 22.09 -34.85
CA VAL A 8 1.45 22.18 -33.52
C VAL A 8 1.15 20.93 -32.68
N LYS A 9 -0.07 20.37 -32.76
CA LYS A 9 -0.42 19.10 -32.10
C LYS A 9 0.40 17.94 -32.63
N TYR A 10 0.62 17.90 -33.95
CA TYR A 10 1.42 16.84 -34.58
C TYR A 10 2.89 16.92 -34.15
N LEU A 11 3.50 18.11 -34.19
CA LEU A 11 4.90 18.31 -33.78
C LEU A 11 5.14 18.05 -32.28
N LYS A 12 4.14 18.29 -31.43
CA LYS A 12 4.23 17.98 -30.00
C LYS A 12 4.04 16.48 -29.70
N LYS A 13 3.39 15.73 -30.59
CA LYS A 13 3.15 14.29 -30.41
C LYS A 13 4.44 13.50 -30.37
N ASP A 14 5.39 13.83 -31.24
CA ASP A 14 6.67 13.11 -31.33
C ASP A 14 7.48 13.26 -30.03
N ARG A 15 7.54 14.49 -29.50
CA ARG A 15 8.19 14.76 -28.21
C ARG A 15 7.49 14.09 -27.03
N LEU A 16 6.16 13.96 -27.08
CA LEU A 16 5.38 13.34 -26.01
C LEU A 16 5.54 11.81 -26.03
N MET A 17 5.61 11.19 -27.21
CA MET A 17 5.94 9.77 -27.36
C MET A 17 7.33 9.47 -26.83
N GLU A 18 8.33 10.30 -27.14
CA GLU A 18 9.71 10.10 -26.65
C GLU A 18 9.80 10.16 -25.11
N ILE A 19 9.04 11.04 -24.47
CA ILE A 19 8.98 11.14 -23.00
C ILE A 19 8.25 9.92 -22.39
N LEU A 20 7.20 9.43 -23.04
CA LEU A 20 6.46 8.24 -22.62
C LEU A 20 7.31 6.98 -22.75
N ASP A 21 8.01 6.81 -23.88
CA ASP A 21 8.89 5.67 -24.13
C ASP A 21 10.02 5.62 -23.07
N GLN A 22 10.61 6.76 -22.73
CA GLN A 22 11.62 6.85 -21.66
C GLN A 22 11.05 6.56 -20.26
N HIS A 23 9.78 6.91 -20.01
CA HIS A 23 9.11 6.62 -18.75
C HIS A 23 8.76 5.13 -18.65
N ASP A 24 8.30 4.51 -19.73
CA ASP A 24 7.99 3.09 -19.81
C ASP A 24 9.26 2.23 -19.70
N GLU A 25 10.36 2.61 -20.34
CA GLU A 25 11.66 1.94 -20.19
C GLU A 25 12.16 1.99 -18.74
N LYS A 26 12.06 3.15 -18.06
CA LYS A 26 12.46 3.29 -16.65
C LYS A 26 11.58 2.49 -15.70
N ASN A 27 10.28 2.42 -15.95
CA ASN A 27 9.34 1.64 -15.12
C ASN A 27 9.43 0.13 -15.36
N ALA A 28 9.82 -0.29 -16.58
CA ALA A 28 10.00 -1.70 -16.91
C ALA A 28 11.22 -2.34 -16.25
N LEU A 29 12.23 -1.53 -15.87
CA LEU A 29 13.51 -2.03 -15.38
C LEU A 29 13.46 -2.60 -13.95
N ASN A 30 12.50 -2.20 -13.09
CA ASN A 30 12.30 -2.80 -11.78
C ASN A 30 10.91 -2.48 -11.20
N PRO A 31 9.86 -3.26 -11.54
CA PRO A 31 8.54 -3.10 -10.92
C PRO A 31 8.52 -3.36 -9.40
N LEU A 32 9.61 -3.92 -8.84
CA LEU A 32 9.77 -4.17 -7.41
C LEU A 32 10.38 -2.99 -6.65
N GLU A 33 11.06 -2.04 -7.31
CA GLU A 33 11.60 -0.83 -6.66
C GLU A 33 10.49 0.17 -6.28
N GLN A 34 9.32 0.06 -6.92
CA GLN A 34 8.15 0.89 -6.63
C GLN A 34 7.28 0.34 -5.51
N ILE A 35 7.61 -0.85 -5.00
CA ILE A 35 6.96 -1.37 -3.80
C ILE A 35 7.62 -0.58 -2.65
N PRO A 36 6.90 0.32 -1.97
CA PRO A 36 7.45 0.94 -0.77
C PRO A 36 7.90 -0.21 0.14
N GLU A 37 9.16 -0.20 0.55
CA GLU A 37 9.65 -1.03 1.64
C GLU A 37 8.88 -0.58 2.89
N GLU A 38 7.69 -1.15 3.10
CA GLU A 38 6.87 -0.87 4.26
C GLU A 38 7.62 -1.41 5.48
N GLU A 39 8.38 -0.55 6.15
CA GLU A 39 9.18 -0.83 7.36
C GLU A 39 8.35 -1.35 8.56
N ASN A 40 7.07 -1.71 8.37
CA ASN A 40 6.14 -2.01 9.44
C ASN A 40 5.26 -3.24 9.19
N TYR A 41 5.74 -4.22 8.42
CA TYR A 41 5.06 -5.51 8.23
C TYR A 41 4.88 -6.31 9.55
N GLU A 42 5.54 -5.91 10.64
CA GLU A 42 5.44 -6.62 11.93
C GLU A 42 4.23 -6.20 12.78
N ALA A 43 3.63 -5.03 12.53
CA ALA A 43 2.56 -4.49 13.36
C ALA A 43 1.18 -4.65 12.69
N CYS A 44 0.53 -5.79 12.94
CA CYS A 44 -0.87 -5.97 12.55
C CYS A 44 -1.81 -5.11 13.42
N GLU A 45 -2.53 -4.16 12.80
CA GLU A 45 -3.51 -3.30 13.49
C GLU A 45 -4.94 -3.88 13.53
N HIS A 46 -5.14 -5.12 13.08
CA HIS A 46 -6.45 -5.76 13.04
C HIS A 46 -6.93 -6.24 14.42
N ILE A 47 -8.19 -6.67 14.45
CA ILE A 47 -8.81 -7.29 15.63
C ILE A 47 -8.25 -8.70 15.83
N PHE A 48 -7.73 -8.93 17.04
CA PHE A 48 -7.28 -10.23 17.52
C PHE A 48 -8.36 -10.90 18.36
N MET A 49 -8.55 -12.20 18.15
CA MET A 49 -9.51 -13.03 18.87
C MET A 49 -8.81 -14.22 19.53
N PRO A 50 -9.31 -14.71 20.68
CA PRO A 50 -8.75 -15.87 21.33
C PRO A 50 -8.95 -17.14 20.49
N VAL A 51 -7.87 -17.92 20.39
CA VAL A 51 -7.87 -19.20 19.65
C VAL A 51 -8.36 -20.35 20.54
N ASP A 52 -8.24 -20.19 21.84
CA ASP A 52 -8.62 -21.18 22.84
C ASP A 52 -9.45 -20.58 23.98
N SER A 53 -9.94 -21.42 24.88
CA SER A 53 -10.70 -20.99 26.05
C SER A 53 -9.86 -20.29 27.12
N THR A 54 -8.52 -20.40 27.06
CA THR A 54 -7.62 -19.72 28.02
C THR A 54 -7.50 -18.24 27.69
N GLY A 55 -7.56 -17.88 26.40
CA GLY A 55 -7.43 -16.51 25.93
C GLY A 55 -6.02 -15.94 26.07
N GLU A 56 -5.01 -16.80 26.28
CA GLU A 56 -3.60 -16.40 26.31
C GLU A 56 -3.02 -16.24 24.91
N THR A 57 -3.51 -17.05 23.96
CA THR A 57 -3.10 -17.00 22.55
C THR A 57 -4.18 -16.35 21.73
N LEU A 58 -3.81 -15.29 21.00
CA LEU A 58 -4.73 -14.51 20.19
C LEU A 58 -4.30 -14.58 18.72
N ALA A 59 -5.27 -14.69 17.81
CA ALA A 59 -5.06 -14.68 16.37
C ALA A 59 -5.81 -13.53 15.70
N CYS A 60 -5.15 -12.91 14.72
CA CYS A 60 -5.71 -11.88 13.87
C CYS A 60 -6.81 -12.48 12.97
N SER A 61 -8.02 -11.93 13.05
CA SER A 61 -9.19 -12.37 12.26
C SER A 61 -9.06 -12.20 10.74
N LYS A 62 -8.14 -11.34 10.27
CA LYS A 62 -7.96 -11.01 8.85
C LYS A 62 -6.72 -11.64 8.24
N CYS A 63 -5.63 -11.65 8.99
CA CYS A 63 -4.28 -11.94 8.52
C CYS A 63 -3.69 -13.21 9.12
N GLY A 64 -4.31 -13.77 10.16
CA GLY A 64 -3.84 -15.02 10.78
C GLY A 64 -2.60 -14.87 11.66
N LEU A 65 -2.09 -13.66 11.89
CA LEU A 65 -0.98 -13.42 12.82
C LEU A 65 -1.35 -13.93 14.23
N VAL A 66 -0.51 -14.78 14.80
CA VAL A 66 -0.67 -15.34 16.14
C VAL A 66 0.29 -14.68 17.10
N VAL A 67 -0.23 -14.22 18.23
CA VAL A 67 0.53 -13.49 19.25
C VAL A 67 0.08 -13.93 20.64
N GLN A 68 0.98 -13.81 21.62
CA GLN A 68 0.57 -13.98 23.02
C GLN A 68 -0.03 -12.68 23.53
N LYS A 69 -1.05 -12.79 24.38
CA LYS A 69 -1.74 -11.64 25.00
C LYS A 69 -0.78 -10.68 25.72
N LYS A 70 0.31 -11.19 26.29
CA LYS A 70 1.34 -10.40 26.97
C LYS A 70 2.17 -9.49 26.03
N ASP A 71 2.31 -9.90 24.77
CA ASP A 71 3.17 -9.23 23.78
C ASP A 71 2.37 -8.18 22.98
N LEU A 72 1.03 -8.27 23.01
CA LEU A 72 0.14 -7.25 22.50
C LEU A 72 0.21 -5.99 23.36
N ARG A 73 0.88 -4.96 22.86
CA ARG A 73 0.74 -3.59 23.38
C ARG A 73 -0.71 -3.17 23.13
N TYR A 74 -1.55 -3.26 24.16
CA TYR A 74 -2.94 -2.83 24.15
C TYR A 74 -3.06 -1.38 23.63
N LYS A 75 -3.29 -1.18 22.32
CA LYS A 75 -4.16 -0.08 21.87
C LYS A 75 -5.55 -0.52 22.34
N ASN A 76 -5.93 -0.13 23.56
CA ASN A 76 -7.21 -0.47 24.17
C ASN A 76 -8.35 -0.19 23.17
N PHE A 77 -8.85 -1.24 22.50
CA PHE A 77 -9.94 -1.14 21.51
C PHE A 77 -11.21 -0.53 22.13
N PHE A 78 -11.37 -0.64 23.45
CA PHE A 78 -12.48 -0.09 24.21
C PHE A 78 -12.27 1.35 24.71
N MET A 79 -11.08 1.96 24.50
CA MET A 79 -10.76 3.28 25.05
C MET A 79 -10.81 4.43 24.03
N ASN A 80 -11.17 4.17 22.77
CA ASN A 80 -11.49 5.24 21.85
C ASN A 80 -12.95 5.70 22.08
N LYS A 81 -13.08 6.73 22.94
CA LYS A 81 -14.10 7.80 23.01
C LYS A 81 -15.17 7.80 21.90
N SER A 82 -16.43 8.18 22.10
CA SER A 82 -17.23 8.72 23.21
C SER A 82 -18.69 8.72 22.70
N LEU A 83 -19.67 8.63 23.61
CA LEU A 83 -21.10 8.86 23.32
C LEU A 83 -21.34 10.13 22.50
#